data_AF-A0A2D9RMM7-F1
#
_entry.id   AF-A0A2D9RMM7-F1
#
_cell.length_a   1.000
_cell.length_b   1.000
_cell.length_c   1.000
_cell.angle_alpha   90.00
_cell.angle_beta   90.00
_cell.angle_gamma   90.00
#
_symmetry.space_group_name_H-M   'P 1'
#
loop_
_entity.id
_entity.type
_entity.pdbx_description
1 polymer ?
#
loop_
_entity_poly.entity_id
_entity_poly.type
_entity_poly.pdbx_seq_one_letter_code
_entity_poly.pdbx_strand_id
1 'polypeptide(L)' 'MSQSENQYYDEFGFYSPQELTRATRRQPESDFHTGPEIGEVVPPIVLPDQHGILRDVAKSLRANGGVVVFHRSAYW' A
#
# COMPACT_ATOMS: atom_id res chain seq x y z
N MET A 1 -32.73 -21.10 2.49
CA MET A 1 -31.80 -21.14 3.64
C MET A 1 -30.62 -20.23 3.29
N SER A 2 -30.62 -18.99 3.78
CA SER A 2 -29.51 -18.05 3.54
C SER A 2 -28.30 -18.59 4.30
N GLN A 3 -27.30 -19.10 3.58
CA GLN A 3 -26.01 -19.45 4.16
C GLN A 3 -25.43 -18.14 4.69
N SER A 4 -25.37 -17.99 6.01
CA SER A 4 -24.68 -16.86 6.63
C SER A 4 -23.22 -16.92 6.19
N GLU A 5 -22.80 -15.98 5.34
CA GLU A 5 -21.40 -15.83 4.92
C GLU A 5 -20.50 -15.89 6.16
N ASN A 6 -19.49 -16.75 6.11
CA ASN A 6 -18.60 -16.97 7.24
C ASN A 6 -17.68 -15.74 7.40
N GLN A 7 -18.11 -14.76 8.20
CA GLN A 7 -17.51 -13.41 8.31
C GLN A 7 -16.05 -13.40 8.80
N TYR A 8 -15.53 -14.53 9.26
CA TYR A 8 -14.20 -14.66 9.87
C TYR A 8 -13.16 -15.29 8.95
N TYR A 9 -13.56 -15.98 7.88
CA TYR A 9 -12.65 -16.58 6.91
C TYR A 9 -12.75 -15.83 5.58
N ASP A 10 -11.62 -15.54 4.95
CA ASP A 10 -11.62 -15.03 3.57
C ASP A 10 -11.63 -16.16 2.54
N GLU A 11 -11.68 -15.82 1.25
CA GLU A 11 -11.71 -16.76 0.12
C GLU A 11 -10.46 -17.65 0.01
N PHE A 12 -9.36 -17.29 0.68
CA PHE A 12 -8.11 -18.06 0.73
C PHE A 12 -8.00 -18.91 2.00
N GLY A 13 -9.03 -18.90 2.86
CA GLY A 13 -9.08 -19.68 4.10
C GLY A 13 -8.35 -19.04 5.28
N PHE A 14 -7.97 -17.77 5.21
CA PHE A 14 -7.32 -17.07 6.33
C PHE A 14 -8.34 -16.64 7.37
N TYR A 15 -8.15 -17.08 8.61
CA TYR A 15 -8.97 -16.71 9.75
C TYR A 15 -8.53 -15.37 10.36
N SER A 16 -9.48 -14.47 10.59
CA SER A 16 -9.26 -13.31 11.45
C SER A 16 -10.52 -13.00 12.27
N PRO A 17 -10.37 -12.64 13.56
CA PRO A 17 -11.49 -12.27 14.43
C PRO A 17 -12.09 -10.90 14.08
N GLN A 18 -11.51 -10.17 13.14
CA GLN A 18 -11.99 -8.87 12.67
C GLN A 18 -12.94 -9.04 11.48
N GLU A 19 -13.96 -8.19 11.33
CA GLU A 19 -14.82 -8.22 10.14
C GLU A 19 -14.03 -7.99 8.84
N LEU A 20 -14.45 -8.63 7.75
CA LEU A 20 -13.88 -8.45 6.39
C LEU A 20 -13.93 -7.00 5.90
N THR A 21 -14.87 -6.21 6.43
CA THR A 21 -15.04 -4.78 6.11
C THR A 21 -13.89 -3.91 6.59
N ARG A 22 -13.10 -4.37 7.58
CA ARG A 22 -11.95 -3.61 8.11
C ARG A 22 -10.86 -3.48 7.06
N ALA A 23 -10.27 -2.29 6.97
CA ALA A 23 -9.20 -1.97 6.02
C ALA A 23 -8.00 -2.93 6.11
N THR A 24 -7.72 -3.51 7.28
CA THR A 24 -6.67 -4.51 7.49
C THR A 24 -6.96 -5.88 6.86
N ARG A 25 -8.23 -6.16 6.53
CA ARG A 25 -8.70 -7.38 5.86
C ARG A 25 -9.20 -7.15 4.44
N ARG A 26 -9.40 -5.89 4.05
CA ARG A 26 -9.88 -5.55 2.71
C ARG A 26 -8.80 -5.89 1.70
N GLN A 27 -9.09 -6.85 0.83
CA GLN A 27 -8.25 -7.12 -0.32
C GLN A 27 -8.36 -5.96 -1.31
N PRO A 28 -7.26 -5.63 -2.00
CA PRO A 28 -7.34 -4.70 -3.13
C PRO A 28 -8.34 -5.23 -4.17
N GLU A 29 -9.19 -4.36 -4.71
CA GLU A 29 -10.07 -4.72 -5.83
C GLU A 29 -9.23 -5.08 -7.07
N SER A 30 -9.81 -5.79 -8.04
CA SER A 30 -9.06 -6.29 -9.22
C SER A 30 -8.39 -5.20 -10.06
N ASP A 31 -8.88 -3.97 -9.95
CA ASP A 31 -8.37 -2.76 -10.61
C ASP A 31 -7.47 -1.91 -9.70
N PHE A 32 -7.08 -2.43 -8.53
CA PHE A 32 -6.23 -1.69 -7.60
C PHE A 32 -4.80 -1.53 -8.13
N HIS A 33 -4.42 -0.30 -8.46
CA HIS A 33 -3.08 0.02 -8.93
C HIS A 33 -2.03 -0.13 -7.82
N THR A 34 -1.04 -1.01 -8.05
CA THR A 34 0.08 -1.24 -7.12
C THR A 34 1.26 -0.29 -7.32
N GLY A 35 1.19 0.59 -8.32
CA GLY A 35 2.25 1.54 -8.67
C GLY A 35 2.39 1.70 -10.19
N PRO A 36 3.39 2.47 -10.64
CA PRO A 36 3.73 2.62 -12.05
C PRO A 36 4.19 1.29 -12.67
N GLU A 37 3.84 1.06 -13.93
CA GLU A 37 4.31 -0.10 -14.70
C GLU A 37 5.79 0.03 -15.09
N ILE A 38 6.39 -1.07 -15.56
CA ILE A 38 7.77 -1.05 -16.07
C ILE A 38 7.88 -0.08 -17.25
N GLY A 39 8.75 0.92 -17.10
CA GLY A 39 8.96 1.97 -18.11
C GLY A 39 8.08 3.20 -17.93
N GLU A 40 7.10 3.16 -17.01
CA GLU A 40 6.35 4.34 -16.62
C GLU A 40 7.13 5.24 -15.66
N VAL A 41 6.75 6.51 -15.65
CA VAL A 41 7.37 7.53 -14.79
C VAL A 41 6.76 7.44 -13.40
N VAL A 42 7.62 7.36 -12.39
CA VAL A 42 7.20 7.48 -10.99
C VAL A 42 6.56 8.85 -10.78
N PRO A 43 5.35 8.93 -10.17
CA PRO A 43 4.70 10.21 -9.91
C PRO A 43 5.60 11.13 -9.06
N PRO A 44 5.45 12.46 -9.17
CA PRO A 44 6.24 13.38 -8.37
C PRO A 44 5.96 13.18 -6.87
N ILE A 45 7.01 12.92 -6.10
CA ILE A 45 6.92 12.69 -4.65
C ILE A 45 7.53 13.89 -3.93
N VAL A 46 6.66 14.63 -3.22
CA VAL A 46 7.07 15.74 -2.36
C VAL A 46 6.57 15.46 -0.94
N LEU A 47 7.49 15.10 -0.05
CA LEU A 47 7.18 14.69 1.32
C LEU A 47 8.15 15.33 2.33
N PRO A 48 7.73 15.54 3.58
CA PRO A 48 8.64 16.00 4.63
C PRO A 48 9.71 14.94 4.94
N ASP A 49 10.94 15.37 5.15
CA ASP A 49 11.99 14.54 5.73
C ASP A 49 11.81 14.36 7.24
N GLN A 50 12.74 13.64 7.88
CA GLN A 50 12.73 13.39 9.32
C GLN A 50 12.78 14.66 10.20
N HIS A 51 13.11 15.82 9.63
CA HIS A 51 13.12 17.12 10.30
C HIS A 51 11.91 17.98 9.92
N GLY A 52 10.95 17.44 9.16
CA GLY A 52 9.78 18.15 8.68
C GLY A 52 10.02 19.03 7.46
N ILE A 53 11.21 18.98 6.85
CA ILE A 53 11.53 19.81 5.68
C ILE A 53 11.02 19.12 4.42
N LEU A 54 10.21 19.81 3.62
CA LEU A 54 9.72 19.27 2.34
C LEU A 54 10.88 18.96 1.39
N ARG A 55 10.93 17.72 0.90
CA ARG A 55 11.87 17.25 -0.10
C ARG A 55 11.13 16.78 -1.34
N ASP A 56 11.65 17.19 -2.49
CA ASP A 56 11.29 16.66 -3.79
C ASP A 56 12.24 15.52 -4.13
N VAL A 57 11.70 14.30 -4.21
CA VAL A 57 12.49 13.08 -4.45
C VAL A 57 13.17 13.13 -5.81
N ALA A 58 12.54 13.73 -6.82
CA ALA A 58 13.12 13.80 -8.17
C ALA A 58 14.45 14.58 -8.17
N LYS A 59 14.59 15.59 -7.30
CA LYS A 59 15.83 16.37 -7.12
C LYS A 59 16.94 15.62 -6.40
N SER A 60 16.62 14.50 -5.76
CA SER A 60 17.59 13.67 -5.03
C SER A 60 18.17 12.54 -5.88
N LEU A 61 17.60 12.30 -7.07
CA LEU A 61 18.08 11.31 -8.02
C LEU A 61 19.47 11.67 -8.56
N ARG A 62 20.31 10.66 -8.76
CA ARG A 62 21.63 10.80 -9.41
C ARG A 62 21.63 10.06 -10.75
N ALA A 63 22.80 9.97 -11.40
CA ALA A 63 22.97 9.34 -12.71
C ALA A 63 22.40 7.92 -12.83
N ASN A 64 22.36 7.16 -11.74
CA ASN A 64 21.84 5.78 -11.72
C ASN A 64 20.38 5.68 -11.23
N GLY A 65 19.68 6.80 -11.08
CA GLY A 65 18.33 6.84 -10.52
C GLY A 65 18.29 6.69 -9.01
N GLY A 66 17.20 6.09 -8.51
CA GLY A 66 16.94 5.90 -7.09
C GLY A 66 15.88 4.83 -6.86
N VAL A 67 15.75 4.38 -5.60
CA VAL A 67 14.76 3.39 -5.19
C VAL A 67 13.76 4.06 -4.25
N VAL A 68 12.47 3.91 -4.52
CA VAL A 68 11.38 4.36 -3.66
C VAL A 68 10.81 3.15 -2.94
N VAL A 69 10.83 3.16 -1.60
CA VAL A 69 10.32 2.06 -0.77
C VAL A 69 9.11 2.56 0.01
N PHE A 70 7.96 1.96 -0.24
CA PHE A 70 6.77 2.15 0.59
C PHE A 70 6.76 1.07 1.67
N HIS A 71 6.66 1.49 2.93
CA HIS A 71 6.51 0.56 4.04
C HIS A 71 5.36 1.01 4.93
N ARG A 72 4.57 0.05 5.41
CA ARG A 72 3.63 0.32 6.50
C ARG A 72 4.43 0.32 7.80
N SER A 73 4.43 1.44 8.52
CA SER A 73 4.97 1.45 9.89
C SER A 73 3.93 0.85 10.83
N ALA A 74 4.36 -0.04 11.71
CA ALA A 74 3.54 -0.49 12.84
C ALA A 74 4.11 0.18 14.09
N TYR A 75 3.28 0.99 14.76
CA TYR A 75 3.52 1.38 16.14
C TYR A 75 2.94 0.27 17.01
N TRP A 76 3.82 -0.48 17.66
CA TRP A 76 3.46 -1.57 18.56
C TRP A 76 3.20 -1.02 19.96
#